data_AF-A0A396I6L8-F1
#
_entry.id   AF-A0A396I6L8-F1
#
_cell.length_a   1.000
_cell.length_b   1.000
_cell.length_c   1.000
_cell.angle_alpha   90.00
_cell.angle_beta   90.00
_cell.angle_gamma   90.00
#
_symmetry.space_group_name_H-M   'P 1'
#
loop_
_entity.id
_entity.type
_entity.pdbx_description
1 polymer ?
#
loop_
_entity_poly.entity_id
_entity_poly.type
_entity_poly.pdbx_seq_one_letter_code
_entity_poly.pdbx_strand_id
1 'polypeptide(L)'
;MVTAYDYPSAVHHDMSAIDICLVGDSASMVVHDHDTTLPITLDEMLVHCRAVARGAKTPLLVGDFPFGTYECSSNQAVDTAVRILKEGQMDAIKLEGGSPSRIVAAKAIVEAGIAVIGHGRNVASAVKVDETALVLQEAGCFAVVLECVPAPVAATATTALQIPTIGIGAGPDCSGQVSWPNNHVCLD
;
A
#
# COMPACT_ATOMS: atom_id res chain seq x y z
N MET A 1 6.98 6.38 -5.52
CA MET A 1 6.14 5.17 -5.71
C MET A 1 5.14 5.46 -6.82
N VAL A 2 4.86 4.52 -7.71
CA VAL A 2 3.84 4.68 -8.76
C VAL A 2 3.10 3.35 -8.92
N THR A 3 1.78 3.40 -9.16
CA THR A 3 1.01 2.16 -9.34
C THR A 3 1.16 1.58 -10.75
N ALA A 4 1.22 0.25 -10.86
CA ALA A 4 1.22 -0.46 -12.14
C ALA A 4 0.32 -1.71 -12.04
N TYR A 5 -0.25 -2.11 -13.18
CA TYR A 5 -1.22 -3.20 -13.21
C TYR A 5 -0.93 -4.20 -14.34
N ASP A 6 0.01 -3.91 -15.23
CA ASP A 6 0.32 -4.76 -16.38
C ASP A 6 1.81 -4.78 -16.71
N TYR A 7 2.18 -5.67 -17.63
CA TYR A 7 3.56 -5.82 -18.06
C TYR A 7 4.11 -4.56 -18.76
N PRO A 8 3.41 -3.94 -19.74
CA PRO A 8 3.93 -2.73 -20.39
C PRO A 8 4.19 -1.58 -19.43
N SER A 9 3.27 -1.26 -18.51
CA SER A 9 3.47 -0.21 -17.51
C SER A 9 4.66 -0.51 -16.61
N ALA A 10 4.78 -1.76 -16.14
CA ALA A 10 5.91 -2.19 -15.32
C ALA A 10 7.26 -2.07 -16.04
N VAL A 11 7.34 -2.41 -17.34
CA VAL A 11 8.57 -2.21 -18.14
C VAL A 11 8.95 -0.74 -18.21
N HIS A 12 7.99 0.16 -18.41
CA HIS A 12 8.27 1.61 -18.40
C HIS A 12 8.72 2.09 -17.03
N HIS A 13 8.14 1.56 -15.96
CA HIS A 13 8.55 1.89 -14.60
C HIS A 13 9.97 1.42 -14.30
N ASP A 14 10.34 0.22 -14.75
CA ASP A 14 11.69 -0.33 -14.58
C ASP A 14 12.77 0.49 -15.30
N MET A 15 12.43 1.04 -16.47
CA MET A 15 13.31 1.94 -17.23
C MET A 15 13.39 3.35 -16.65
N SER A 16 12.53 3.68 -15.68
CA SER A 16 12.48 4.97 -15.01
C SER A 16 13.09 4.87 -13.60
N ALA A 17 13.47 6.00 -13.02
CA ALA A 17 14.01 6.06 -11.66
C ALA A 17 12.90 5.96 -10.58
N ILE A 18 11.94 5.03 -10.74
CA ILE A 18 10.90 4.76 -9.75
C ILE A 18 11.45 3.79 -8.71
N ASP A 19 11.36 4.14 -7.42
CA ASP A 19 11.87 3.29 -6.34
C ASP A 19 10.93 2.14 -5.96
N ILE A 20 9.61 2.38 -6.06
CA ILE A 20 8.57 1.43 -5.63
C ILE A 20 7.47 1.36 -6.67
N CYS A 21 7.15 0.15 -7.13
CA CYS A 21 6.05 -0.15 -8.03
C CYS A 21 4.93 -0.84 -7.23
N LEU A 22 3.78 -0.18 -7.14
CA LEU A 22 2.65 -0.65 -6.35
C LEU A 22 1.59 -1.31 -7.23
N VAL A 23 1.22 -2.54 -6.94
CA VAL A 23 0.03 -3.18 -7.50
C VAL A 23 -1.11 -2.97 -6.52
N GLY A 24 -1.86 -1.89 -6.74
CA GLY A 24 -2.94 -1.45 -5.84
C GLY A 24 -4.31 -2.03 -6.19
N ASP A 25 -5.18 -2.17 -5.19
CA ASP A 25 -6.59 -2.60 -5.35
C ASP A 25 -7.45 -1.62 -6.17
N SER A 26 -7.00 -0.37 -6.29
CA SER A 26 -7.39 0.60 -7.33
C SER A 26 -7.52 0.06 -8.76
N ALA A 27 -6.86 -1.07 -9.09
CA ALA A 27 -7.09 -1.80 -10.33
C ALA A 27 -8.58 -2.09 -10.57
N SER A 28 -9.34 -2.32 -9.49
CA SER A 28 -10.81 -2.44 -9.52
C SER A 28 -11.46 -1.31 -10.30
N MET A 29 -11.02 -0.07 -10.06
CA MET A 29 -11.60 1.12 -10.67
C MET A 29 -10.94 1.42 -12.01
N VAL A 30 -9.60 1.48 -12.05
CA VAL A 30 -8.88 2.01 -13.22
C VAL A 30 -8.64 0.96 -14.32
N VAL A 31 -8.77 -0.34 -14.01
CA VAL A 31 -8.63 -1.44 -14.96
C VAL A 31 -9.96 -2.16 -15.20
N HIS A 32 -10.74 -2.37 -14.14
CA HIS A 32 -11.99 -3.14 -14.22
C HIS A 32 -13.26 -2.28 -14.27
N ASP A 33 -13.15 -0.94 -14.20
CA ASP A 33 -14.28 0.00 -14.31
C ASP A 33 -15.37 -0.23 -13.25
N HIS A 34 -14.97 -0.70 -12.06
CA HIS A 34 -15.86 -0.74 -10.91
C HIS A 34 -15.95 0.64 -10.25
N ASP A 35 -17.08 0.92 -9.59
CA ASP A 35 -17.30 2.18 -8.86
C ASP A 35 -16.40 2.34 -7.62
N THR A 36 -15.86 1.24 -7.08
CA THR A 36 -15.05 1.22 -5.85
C THR A 36 -13.99 0.11 -5.92
N THR A 37 -13.06 0.09 -4.97
CA THR A 37 -12.06 -0.99 -4.80
C THR A 37 -12.64 -2.30 -4.24
N LEU A 38 -13.84 -2.27 -3.65
CA LEU A 38 -14.43 -3.43 -2.95
C LEU A 38 -14.61 -4.71 -3.78
N PRO A 39 -14.96 -4.68 -5.08
CA PRO A 39 -15.25 -5.90 -5.81
C PRO A 39 -14.00 -6.71 -6.20
N ILE A 40 -12.80 -6.13 -6.21
CA ILE A 40 -11.60 -6.84 -6.66
C ILE A 40 -11.23 -7.96 -5.70
N THR A 41 -10.96 -9.12 -6.27
CA THR A 41 -10.60 -10.33 -5.52
C THR A 41 -9.09 -10.49 -5.40
N LEU A 42 -8.64 -11.35 -4.48
CA LEU A 42 -7.24 -11.73 -4.38
C LEU A 42 -6.72 -12.39 -5.67
N ASP A 43 -7.53 -13.21 -6.32
CA ASP A 43 -7.10 -13.92 -7.53
C ASP A 43 -6.91 -12.96 -8.72
N GLU A 44 -7.73 -11.90 -8.82
CA GLU A 44 -7.53 -10.80 -9.78
C GLU A 44 -6.27 -10.00 -9.45
N MET A 45 -6.07 -9.63 -8.18
CA MET A 45 -4.85 -8.95 -7.72
C MET A 45 -3.59 -9.76 -8.09
N LEU A 46 -3.61 -11.09 -7.90
CA LEU A 46 -2.49 -11.96 -8.24
C LEU A 46 -2.19 -12.00 -9.75
N VAL A 47 -3.21 -11.82 -10.61
CA VAL A 47 -2.98 -11.69 -12.07
C VAL A 47 -2.19 -10.42 -12.36
N HIS A 48 -2.58 -9.28 -11.79
CA HIS A 48 -1.87 -8.00 -11.94
C HIS A 48 -0.45 -8.07 -11.37
N CYS A 49 -0.29 -8.63 -10.17
CA CYS A 49 1.02 -8.83 -9.53
C CYS A 49 1.98 -9.60 -10.44
N ARG A 50 1.55 -10.74 -10.99
CA ARG A 50 2.39 -11.53 -11.90
C ARG A 50 2.72 -10.81 -13.20
N ALA A 51 1.81 -9.99 -13.73
CA ALA A 51 2.07 -9.21 -14.93
C ALA A 51 3.16 -8.17 -14.67
N VAL A 52 3.05 -7.43 -13.56
CA VAL A 52 4.02 -6.41 -13.13
C VAL A 52 5.37 -7.03 -12.81
N ALA A 53 5.40 -8.14 -12.06
CA ALA A 53 6.64 -8.84 -11.70
C ALA A 53 7.43 -9.37 -12.90
N ARG A 54 6.78 -9.57 -14.06
CA ARG A 54 7.50 -9.91 -15.30
C ARG A 54 8.18 -8.69 -15.93
N GLY A 55 7.58 -7.50 -15.78
CA GLY A 55 8.02 -6.27 -16.44
C GLY A 55 9.01 -5.43 -15.63
N ALA A 56 8.93 -5.47 -14.31
CA ALA A 56 9.81 -4.70 -13.41
C ALA A 56 10.69 -5.60 -12.56
N LYS A 57 11.98 -5.26 -12.47
CA LYS A 57 13.04 -6.01 -11.75
C LYS A 57 13.86 -5.15 -10.80
N THR A 58 13.88 -3.85 -11.02
CA THR A 58 14.66 -2.85 -10.28
C THR A 58 13.88 -2.22 -9.12
N PRO A 59 12.63 -1.74 -9.28
CA PRO A 59 11.88 -1.16 -8.16
C PRO A 59 11.45 -2.24 -7.17
N LEU A 60 11.25 -1.83 -5.91
CA LEU A 60 10.58 -2.66 -4.92
C LEU A 60 9.13 -2.91 -5.36
N LEU A 61 8.73 -4.18 -5.51
CA LEU A 61 7.38 -4.56 -5.89
C LEU A 61 6.51 -4.75 -4.65
N VAL A 62 5.43 -3.98 -4.56
CA VAL A 62 4.50 -4.01 -3.43
C VAL A 62 3.11 -4.41 -3.92
N GLY A 63 2.51 -5.44 -3.32
CA GLY A 63 1.14 -5.85 -3.62
C GLY A 63 0.15 -5.45 -2.52
N ASP A 64 -1.00 -4.89 -2.91
CA ASP A 64 -2.06 -4.54 -1.97
C ASP A 64 -2.84 -5.76 -1.50
N PHE A 65 -3.31 -5.67 -0.26
CA PHE A 65 -4.34 -6.54 0.27
C PHE A 65 -5.71 -6.03 -0.14
N PRO A 66 -6.46 -6.75 -0.99
CA PRO A 66 -7.84 -6.39 -1.26
C PRO A 66 -8.71 -6.63 -0.02
N PHE A 67 -9.77 -5.85 0.13
CA PHE A 67 -10.70 -5.96 1.25
C PHE A 67 -11.25 -7.40 1.41
N GLY A 68 -11.37 -7.85 2.65
CA GLY A 68 -11.89 -9.18 3.00
C GLY A 68 -10.81 -10.27 3.09
N THR A 69 -9.55 -9.95 2.82
CA THR A 69 -8.44 -10.92 2.80
C THR A 69 -7.54 -10.91 4.04
N TYR A 70 -7.77 -9.99 4.98
CA TYR A 70 -6.88 -9.82 6.15
C TYR A 70 -7.58 -9.40 7.44
N GLU A 71 -8.87 -9.13 7.39
CA GLU A 71 -9.64 -8.57 8.50
C GLU A 71 -10.18 -9.65 9.45
N CYS A 72 -10.30 -10.90 9.00
CA CYS A 72 -10.92 -11.97 9.78
C CYS A 72 -9.99 -12.49 10.89
N SER A 73 -8.70 -12.68 10.59
CA SER A 73 -7.71 -13.17 11.56
C SER A 73 -6.28 -12.91 11.09
N SER A 74 -5.33 -12.93 12.03
CA SER A 74 -3.88 -12.88 11.70
C SER A 74 -3.45 -14.02 10.79
N ASN A 75 -3.99 -15.23 10.95
CA ASN A 75 -3.66 -16.36 10.10
C ASN A 75 -4.09 -16.11 8.65
N GLN A 76 -5.32 -15.59 8.45
CA GLN A 76 -5.79 -15.20 7.12
C GLN A 76 -4.87 -14.14 6.51
N ALA A 77 -4.50 -13.12 7.28
CA ALA A 77 -3.63 -12.04 6.80
C ALA A 77 -2.24 -12.55 6.39
N VAL A 78 -1.64 -13.44 7.19
CA VAL A 78 -0.35 -14.08 6.88
C VAL A 78 -0.47 -15.00 5.65
N ASP A 79 -1.52 -15.80 5.56
CA ASP A 79 -1.75 -16.68 4.40
C ASP A 79 -1.89 -15.85 3.11
N THR A 80 -2.67 -14.76 3.14
CA THR A 80 -2.79 -13.81 2.04
C THR A 80 -1.43 -13.18 1.69
N ALA A 81 -0.64 -12.76 2.68
CA ALA A 81 0.70 -12.21 2.45
C ALA A 81 1.59 -13.20 1.69
N VAL A 82 1.60 -14.46 2.15
CA VAL A 82 2.37 -15.53 1.53
C VAL A 82 1.95 -15.76 0.08
N ARG A 83 0.65 -15.69 -0.23
CA ARG A 83 0.16 -15.79 -1.61
C ARG A 83 0.64 -14.63 -2.47
N ILE A 84 0.56 -13.38 -1.99
CA ILE A 84 1.03 -12.21 -2.74
C ILE A 84 2.53 -12.31 -3.04
N LEU A 85 3.35 -12.73 -2.08
CA LEU A 85 4.79 -12.92 -2.30
C LEU A 85 5.05 -14.09 -3.27
N LYS A 86 4.50 -15.28 -3.01
CA LYS A 86 4.83 -16.51 -3.77
C LYS A 86 4.15 -16.60 -5.12
N GLU A 87 2.85 -16.36 -5.16
CA GLU A 87 2.04 -16.45 -6.39
C GLU A 87 2.07 -15.14 -7.18
N GLY A 88 2.13 -14.00 -6.48
CA GLY A 88 2.20 -12.67 -7.09
C GLY A 88 3.61 -12.26 -7.49
N GLN A 89 4.65 -12.85 -6.88
CA GLN A 89 6.06 -12.48 -7.05
C GLN A 89 6.35 -11.03 -6.62
N MET A 90 5.70 -10.57 -5.55
CA MET A 90 5.96 -9.27 -4.92
C MET A 90 7.02 -9.40 -3.82
N ASP A 91 7.68 -8.29 -3.50
CA ASP A 91 8.72 -8.23 -2.45
C ASP A 91 8.13 -7.88 -1.07
N ALA A 92 7.04 -7.11 -1.06
CA ALA A 92 6.37 -6.61 0.12
C ALA A 92 4.85 -6.49 -0.10
N ILE A 93 4.12 -6.20 0.97
CA ILE A 93 2.67 -5.97 0.91
C ILE A 93 2.31 -4.58 1.43
N LYS A 94 1.16 -4.05 1.00
CA LYS A 94 0.51 -2.90 1.66
C LYS A 94 -0.85 -3.32 2.21
N LEU A 95 -1.15 -2.90 3.44
CA LEU A 95 -2.46 -3.08 4.08
C LEU A 95 -3.01 -1.75 4.57
N GLU A 96 -4.32 -1.60 4.48
CA GLU A 96 -5.00 -0.37 4.91
C GLU A 96 -5.50 -0.44 6.35
N GLY A 97 -5.40 0.68 7.05
CA GLY A 97 -6.14 1.06 8.24
C GLY A 97 -5.44 0.83 9.58
N GLY A 98 -5.97 1.53 10.59
CA GLY A 98 -5.41 1.58 11.95
C GLY A 98 -6.27 0.94 13.04
N SER A 99 -7.28 0.14 12.68
CA SER A 99 -8.08 -0.54 13.70
C SER A 99 -7.23 -1.56 14.47
N PRO A 100 -7.57 -1.87 15.74
CA PRO A 100 -6.80 -2.87 16.51
C PRO A 100 -6.62 -4.21 15.79
N SER A 101 -7.64 -4.67 15.05
CA SER A 101 -7.55 -5.89 14.23
C SER A 101 -6.52 -5.78 13.10
N ARG A 102 -6.45 -4.63 12.42
CA ARG A 102 -5.50 -4.37 11.32
C ARG A 102 -4.07 -4.22 11.84
N ILE A 103 -3.88 -3.61 13.01
CA ILE A 103 -2.57 -3.55 13.68
C ILE A 103 -2.08 -4.95 14.08
N VAL A 104 -2.97 -5.80 14.61
CA VAL A 104 -2.64 -7.20 14.94
C VAL A 104 -2.30 -8.00 13.69
N ALA A 105 -2.99 -7.77 12.56
CA ALA A 105 -2.65 -8.38 11.28
C ALA A 105 -1.28 -7.92 10.76
N ALA A 106 -1.01 -6.61 10.75
CA ALA A 106 0.28 -6.04 10.35
C ALA A 106 1.44 -6.66 11.13
N LYS A 107 1.31 -6.69 12.46
CA LYS A 107 2.33 -7.26 13.35
C LYS A 107 2.59 -8.74 13.05
N ALA A 108 1.54 -9.54 12.84
CA ALA A 108 1.70 -10.96 12.54
C ALA A 108 2.41 -11.20 11.20
N ILE A 109 2.16 -10.36 10.19
CA ILE A 109 2.83 -10.44 8.88
C ILE A 109 4.32 -10.08 9.02
N VAL A 110 4.63 -9.03 9.79
CA VAL A 110 6.01 -8.63 10.07
C VAL A 110 6.76 -9.72 10.85
N GLU A 111 6.14 -10.31 11.87
CA GLU A 111 6.70 -11.42 12.65
C GLU A 111 6.92 -12.68 11.81
N ALA A 112 6.14 -12.87 10.74
CA ALA A 112 6.35 -13.93 9.74
C ALA A 112 7.51 -13.62 8.75
N GLY A 113 8.16 -12.46 8.88
CA GLY A 113 9.30 -12.05 8.06
C GLY A 113 8.93 -11.38 6.73
N ILE A 114 7.70 -10.87 6.60
CA ILE A 114 7.21 -10.21 5.39
C ILE A 114 7.19 -8.70 5.61
N ALA A 115 7.77 -7.94 4.67
CA ALA A 115 7.81 -6.49 4.74
C ALA A 115 6.43 -5.87 4.46
N VAL A 116 6.03 -4.90 5.31
CA VAL A 116 4.71 -4.27 5.28
C VAL A 116 4.81 -2.76 5.13
N ILE A 117 4.08 -2.20 4.17
CA ILE A 117 3.70 -0.79 4.13
C ILE A 117 2.32 -0.65 4.77
N GLY A 118 2.22 0.14 5.85
CA GLY A 118 0.93 0.49 6.43
C GLY A 118 0.25 1.59 5.63
N HIS A 119 -1.08 1.70 5.69
CA HIS A 119 -1.79 2.82 5.08
C HIS A 119 -2.74 3.46 6.10
N GLY A 120 -2.39 4.68 6.53
CA GLY A 120 -3.14 5.49 7.47
C GLY A 120 -4.15 6.38 6.76
N ARG A 121 -5.42 5.97 6.75
CA ARG A 121 -6.55 6.76 6.25
C ARG A 121 -7.52 7.04 7.40
N ASN A 122 -7.73 8.32 7.77
CA ASN A 122 -8.96 8.79 8.43
C ASN A 122 -8.97 10.32 8.60
N VAL A 123 -10.01 10.97 8.06
CA VAL A 123 -10.13 12.42 7.89
C VAL A 123 -10.86 13.13 9.05
N ALA A 124 -11.18 12.42 10.13
CA ALA A 124 -11.96 13.02 11.23
C ALA A 124 -11.15 13.98 12.11
N SER A 125 -9.85 13.74 12.31
CA SER A 125 -8.97 14.63 13.06
C SER A 125 -7.49 14.34 12.79
N ALA A 126 -6.67 15.39 12.78
CA ALA A 126 -5.21 15.30 12.64
C ALA A 126 -4.56 14.30 13.61
N VAL A 127 -5.01 14.33 14.87
CA VAL A 127 -4.52 13.47 15.96
C VAL A 127 -4.65 11.98 15.62
N LYS A 128 -5.75 11.58 14.98
CA LYS A 128 -5.99 10.15 14.67
C LYS A 128 -5.06 9.63 13.58
N VAL A 129 -4.60 10.50 12.67
CA VAL A 129 -3.66 10.12 11.61
C VAL A 129 -2.30 9.82 12.22
N ASP A 130 -1.80 10.71 13.09
CA ASP A 130 -0.51 10.54 13.76
C ASP A 130 -0.50 9.31 14.66
N GLU A 131 -1.56 9.12 15.46
CA GLU A 131 -1.72 7.93 16.31
C GLU A 131 -1.73 6.65 15.47
N THR A 132 -2.50 6.63 14.37
CA THR A 132 -2.57 5.49 13.46
C THR A 132 -1.22 5.16 12.84
N ALA A 133 -0.51 6.18 12.35
CA ALA A 133 0.80 5.97 11.72
C ALA A 133 1.84 5.49 12.74
N LEU A 134 1.78 5.99 13.98
CA LEU A 134 2.65 5.54 15.06
C LEU A 134 2.39 4.07 15.43
N VAL A 135 1.13 3.66 15.58
CA VAL A 135 0.84 2.24 15.90
C VAL A 135 1.18 1.30 14.75
N LEU A 136 1.11 1.76 13.50
CA LEU A 136 1.59 1.00 12.33
C LEU A 136 3.12 0.85 12.35
N GLN A 137 3.85 1.90 12.73
CA GLN A 137 5.29 1.82 12.94
C GLN A 137 5.64 0.84 14.07
N GLU A 138 4.94 0.92 15.21
CA GLU A 138 5.15 0.01 16.34
C GLU A 138 4.80 -1.45 16.00
N ALA A 139 3.88 -1.68 15.07
CA ALA A 139 3.60 -3.00 14.51
C ALA A 139 4.73 -3.53 13.60
N GLY A 140 5.69 -2.68 13.23
CA GLY A 140 6.84 -3.03 12.41
C GLY A 140 6.68 -2.76 10.92
N CYS A 141 5.68 -1.97 10.51
CA CYS A 141 5.61 -1.47 9.14
C CYS A 141 6.88 -0.65 8.83
N PHE A 142 7.48 -0.85 7.65
CA PHE A 142 8.72 -0.17 7.28
C PHE A 142 8.48 1.19 6.62
N ALA A 143 7.24 1.48 6.21
CA ALA A 143 6.78 2.76 5.68
C ALA A 143 5.27 2.88 5.91
N VAL A 144 4.73 4.10 5.84
CA VAL A 144 3.29 4.35 5.93
C VAL A 144 2.81 5.28 4.81
N VAL A 145 1.75 4.89 4.11
CA VAL A 145 1.02 5.77 3.19
C VAL A 145 0.11 6.70 3.98
N LEU A 146 0.19 8.00 3.67
CA LEU A 146 -0.72 9.03 4.16
C LEU A 146 -1.57 9.51 2.98
N GLU A 147 -2.86 9.18 3.01
CA GLU A 147 -3.79 9.53 1.95
C GLU A 147 -4.76 10.62 2.40
N CYS A 148 -4.87 11.67 1.58
CA CYS A 148 -5.83 12.75 1.76
C CYS A 148 -5.77 13.38 3.17
N VAL A 149 -4.55 13.54 3.68
CA VAL A 149 -4.22 14.16 4.95
C VAL A 149 -3.85 15.63 4.72
N PRO A 150 -4.35 16.61 5.51
CA PRO A 150 -3.92 17.99 5.36
C PRO A 150 -2.40 18.14 5.47
N ALA A 151 -1.78 18.90 4.56
CA ALA A 151 -0.31 18.99 4.46
C ALA A 151 0.41 19.30 5.79
N PRO A 152 -0.06 20.22 6.65
CA PRO A 152 0.59 20.47 7.95
C PRO A 152 0.56 19.25 8.89
N VAL A 153 -0.49 18.43 8.80
CA VAL A 153 -0.63 17.19 9.58
C VAL A 153 0.35 16.15 9.07
N ALA A 154 0.40 15.94 7.75
CA ALA A 154 1.34 15.00 7.13
C ALA A 154 2.81 15.38 7.39
N ALA A 155 3.14 16.67 7.38
CA ALA A 155 4.47 17.18 7.74
C ALA A 155 4.83 16.84 9.21
N THR A 156 3.84 17.00 10.11
CA THR A 156 4.00 16.66 11.53
C THR A 156 4.21 15.16 11.72
N ALA A 157 3.37 14.32 11.10
CA ALA A 157 3.51 12.86 11.10
C ALA A 157 4.89 12.44 10.58
N THR A 158 5.33 13.02 9.47
CA THR A 158 6.62 12.70 8.84
C THR A 158 7.81 13.05 9.74
N THR A 159 7.71 14.13 10.52
CA THR A 159 8.75 14.50 11.48
C THR A 159 8.74 13.61 12.73
N ALA A 160 7.57 13.11 13.13
CA ALA A 160 7.40 12.30 14.33
C ALA A 160 7.80 10.83 14.14
N LEU A 161 7.62 10.29 12.93
CA LEU A 161 7.92 8.90 12.60
C LEU A 161 9.41 8.68 12.31
N GLN A 162 9.86 7.46 12.57
CA GLN A 162 11.20 6.95 12.23
C GLN A 162 11.22 6.25 10.88
N ILE A 163 10.05 5.92 10.33
CA ILE A 163 9.88 5.27 9.03
C ILE A 163 9.41 6.28 7.97
N PRO A 164 9.72 6.06 6.68
CA PRO A 164 9.28 6.94 5.61
C PRO A 164 7.76 7.04 5.51
N THR A 165 7.27 8.27 5.27
CA THR A 165 5.88 8.53 4.90
C THR A 165 5.75 8.66 3.38
N ILE A 166 4.70 8.10 2.81
CA ILE A 166 4.42 8.15 1.36
C ILE A 166 3.10 8.88 1.16
N GLY A 167 3.16 10.10 0.65
CA GLY A 167 1.98 10.95 0.49
C GLY A 167 1.20 10.68 -0.80
N ILE A 168 -0.12 10.75 -0.71
CA ILE A 168 -1.03 10.97 -1.86
C ILE A 168 -2.12 11.94 -1.43
N GLY A 169 -2.15 13.13 -2.06
CA GLY A 169 -2.98 14.23 -1.56
C GLY A 169 -2.60 14.68 -0.14
N ALA A 170 -1.37 14.40 0.31
CA ALA A 170 -0.89 14.69 1.67
C ALA A 170 0.13 15.85 1.75
N GLY A 171 0.29 16.60 0.66
CA GLY A 171 1.30 17.67 0.57
C GLY A 171 2.71 17.16 0.28
N PRO A 172 3.66 18.10 0.09
CA PRO A 172 5.01 17.78 -0.37
C PRO A 172 5.95 17.30 0.75
N ASP A 173 5.57 17.47 2.02
CA ASP A 173 6.45 17.26 3.17
C ASP A 173 6.50 15.79 3.65
N CYS A 174 5.93 14.84 2.89
CA CYS A 174 6.15 13.42 3.09
C CYS A 174 7.53 12.99 2.55
N SER A 175 8.08 11.88 3.07
CA SER A 175 9.38 11.35 2.62
C SER A 175 9.39 10.93 1.14
N GLY A 176 8.24 10.52 0.62
CA GLY A 176 8.03 10.21 -0.78
C GLY A 176 6.58 10.44 -1.18
N GLN A 177 6.26 10.18 -2.45
CA GLN A 177 4.93 10.33 -3.01
C GLN A 177 4.50 9.06 -3.73
N VAL A 178 3.18 8.81 -3.75
CA VAL A 178 2.53 7.82 -4.62
C VAL A 178 1.53 8.50 -5.54
N SER A 179 1.51 8.08 -6.80
CA SER A 179 0.58 8.55 -7.82
C SER A 179 0.03 7.41 -8.66
N TRP A 180 -1.17 7.63 -9.20
CA TRP A 180 -1.75 6.80 -10.24
C TRP A 180 -1.15 7.18 -11.60
N PRO A 181 -0.97 6.23 -12.54
CA PRO A 181 -0.52 6.53 -13.90
C PRO A 181 -1.35 7.60 -14.61
N ASN A 182 -2.65 7.69 -14.27
CA ASN A 182 -3.63 8.52 -14.97
C ASN A 182 -4.26 9.62 -14.10
N ASN A 183 -3.85 9.79 -12.83
CA ASN A 183 -4.44 10.80 -11.96
C ASN A 183 -3.53 11.23 -10.80
N HIS A 184 -3.57 12.51 -10.44
CA HIS A 184 -2.85 13.08 -9.29
C HIS A 184 -3.77 13.30 -8.07
N VAL A 185 -5.01 12.83 -8.11
CA VAL A 185 -6.06 13.10 -7.10
C VAL A 185 -6.44 11.79 -6.39
N CYS A 186 -6.63 11.81 -5.07
CA CYS A 186 -7.22 10.68 -4.33
C CYS A 186 -8.58 10.34 -4.99
N LEU A 187 -8.78 9.09 -5.38
CA LEU A 187 -10.05 8.61 -5.93
C LEU A 187 -10.58 7.52 -5.00
N ASP A 188 -10.96 7.89 -3.77
CA ASP A 188 -11.76 7.08 -2.85
C ASP A 188 -12.50 7.96 -1.84
#